data_AF-A0A7J3B8E7-F1
#
_entry.id   AF-A0A7J3B8E7-F1
#
_cell.length_a   1.000
_cell.length_b   1.000
_cell.length_c   1.000
_cell.angle_alpha   90.00
_cell.angle_beta   90.00
_cell.angle_gamma   90.00
#
_symmetry.space_group_name_H-M   'P 1'
#
loop_
_entity.id
_entity.type
_entity.pdbx_description
1 polymer ?
#
loop_
_entity_poly.entity_id
_entity_poly.type
_entity_poly.pdbx_seq_one_letter_code
_entity_poly.pdbx_strand_id
1 'polypeptide(L)'
;MANTEERIRRLQNRLAELRSSASYPNNCEAIARVDVQLAQIYASNGNTLQYQDYIEDAIRTLQDPMCPKGQRTESMIRSLEYYKDKPQLLAASNIPGIYRYLSLIVLLVGYLVVILLNEFMKSVFTENDLIGGIVVVFVLSMIINFAVRGRATRKASQQQYR
;
A
#
# COMPACT_ATOMS: atom_id res chain seq x y z
N MET A 1 17.34 -9.68 7.51
CA MET A 1 16.74 -11.02 7.43
C MET A 1 16.12 -11.46 8.77
N ALA A 2 16.79 -11.26 9.92
CA ALA A 2 16.25 -11.61 11.26
C ALA A 2 14.85 -11.05 11.60
N ASN A 3 14.53 -9.82 11.16
CA ASN A 3 13.23 -9.19 11.44
C ASN A 3 12.05 -9.87 10.70
N THR A 4 12.27 -10.40 9.50
CA THR A 4 11.22 -11.05 8.70
C THR A 4 10.81 -12.38 9.31
N GLU A 5 11.77 -13.18 9.76
CA GLU A 5 11.53 -14.50 10.36
C GLU A 5 10.82 -14.38 11.71
N GLU A 6 11.23 -13.42 12.53
CA GLU A 6 10.54 -13.12 13.79
C GLU A 6 9.09 -12.66 13.54
N ARG A 7 8.87 -11.84 12.50
CA ARG A 7 7.52 -11.41 12.09
C ARG A 7 6.66 -12.58 11.61
N ILE A 8 7.21 -13.49 10.82
CA ILE A 8 6.52 -14.72 10.38
C ILE A 8 6.11 -15.54 11.61
N ARG A 9 7.04 -15.78 12.54
CA ARG A 9 6.77 -16.56 13.75
C ARG A 9 5.68 -15.94 14.61
N ARG A 10 5.69 -14.62 14.79
CA ARG A 10 4.62 -13.90 15.53
C ARG A 10 3.26 -14.04 14.84
N LEU A 11 3.21 -13.94 13.52
CA LEU A 11 1.97 -14.10 12.76
C LEU A 11 1.44 -15.54 12.79
N GLN A 12 2.31 -16.54 12.70
CA GLN A 12 1.94 -17.95 12.84
C GLN A 12 1.40 -18.28 14.24
N ASN A 13 2.03 -17.75 15.29
CA ASN A 13 1.53 -17.91 16.66
C ASN A 13 0.14 -17.28 16.82
N ARG A 14 -0.06 -16.08 16.28
CA ARG A 14 -1.35 -15.39 16.31
C ARG A 14 -2.42 -16.13 15.51
N LEU A 15 -2.05 -16.71 14.37
CA LEU A 15 -2.95 -17.56 13.57
C LEU A 15 -3.39 -18.78 14.38
N ALA A 16 -2.44 -19.45 15.04
CA ALA A 16 -2.71 -20.62 15.87
C ALA A 16 -3.62 -20.28 17.06
N GLU A 17 -3.40 -19.16 17.72
CA GLU A 17 -4.26 -18.66 18.81
C GLU A 17 -5.68 -18.34 18.32
N LEU A 18 -5.82 -17.67 17.17
CA LEU A 18 -7.13 -17.36 16.61
C LEU A 18 -7.88 -18.63 16.20
N ARG A 19 -7.17 -19.63 15.64
CA ARG A 19 -7.74 -20.92 15.23
C ARG A 19 -8.12 -21.80 16.41
N SER A 20 -7.40 -21.74 17.53
CA SER A 20 -7.68 -22.52 18.75
C SER A 20 -8.68 -21.85 19.69
N SER A 21 -8.98 -20.56 19.49
CA SER A 21 -9.95 -19.85 20.29
C SER A 21 -11.36 -20.41 20.10
N ALA A 22 -12.13 -20.52 21.20
CA ALA A 22 -13.55 -20.91 21.16
C ALA A 22 -14.41 -19.98 20.28
N SER A 23 -13.91 -18.77 20.00
CA SER A 23 -14.51 -17.77 19.13
C SER A 23 -14.14 -17.95 17.65
N TYR A 24 -13.57 -19.07 17.23
CA TYR A 24 -13.19 -19.37 15.84
C TYR A 24 -14.26 -18.94 14.81
N PRO A 25 -15.56 -19.28 14.97
CA PRO A 25 -16.59 -18.89 14.02
C PRO A 25 -16.72 -17.37 13.87
N ASN A 26 -16.48 -16.60 14.92
CA ASN A 26 -16.58 -15.14 14.88
C ASN A 26 -15.28 -14.44 14.43
N ASN A 27 -14.18 -15.18 14.36
CA ASN A 27 -12.84 -14.65 14.12
C ASN A 27 -12.33 -14.88 12.69
N CYS A 28 -13.15 -15.41 11.78
CA CYS A 28 -12.74 -15.75 10.42
C CYS A 28 -12.13 -14.58 9.64
N GLU A 29 -12.66 -13.36 9.82
CA GLU A 29 -12.08 -12.15 9.22
C GLU A 29 -10.66 -11.88 9.77
N ALA A 30 -10.46 -12.06 11.07
CA ALA A 30 -9.17 -11.86 11.70
C ALA A 30 -8.15 -12.93 11.27
N ILE A 31 -8.58 -14.19 11.17
CA ILE A 31 -7.75 -15.30 10.68
C ILE A 31 -7.31 -15.03 9.25
N ALA A 32 -8.26 -14.75 8.35
CA ALA A 32 -7.95 -14.49 6.96
C ALA A 32 -7.07 -13.24 6.76
N ARG A 33 -7.16 -12.22 7.63
CA ARG A 33 -6.25 -11.08 7.60
C ARG A 33 -4.81 -11.46 7.97
N VAL A 34 -4.63 -12.36 8.93
CA VAL A 34 -3.31 -12.86 9.32
C VAL A 34 -2.72 -13.72 8.19
N ASP A 35 -3.53 -14.58 7.58
CA ASP A 35 -3.12 -15.37 6.41
C ASP A 35 -2.69 -14.48 5.23
N VAL A 36 -3.39 -13.38 4.96
CA VAL A 36 -2.99 -12.40 3.94
C VAL A 36 -1.66 -11.72 4.28
N GLN A 37 -1.41 -11.40 5.54
CA GLN A 37 -0.13 -10.81 5.96
C GLN A 37 1.04 -11.80 5.80
N LEU A 38 0.80 -13.08 6.09
CA LEU A 38 1.77 -14.15 5.83
C LEU A 38 2.02 -14.27 4.33
N ALA A 39 0.97 -14.33 3.52
CA ALA A 39 1.06 -14.37 2.07
C ALA A 39 1.92 -13.22 1.52
N GLN A 40 1.69 -11.97 1.97
CA GLN A 40 2.49 -10.82 1.55
C GLN A 40 3.98 -10.97 1.87
N ILE A 41 4.31 -11.53 3.03
CA ILE A 41 5.71 -11.78 3.41
C ILE A 41 6.32 -12.85 2.51
N TYR A 42 5.62 -13.95 2.25
CA TYR A 42 6.11 -15.01 1.36
C TYR A 42 6.24 -14.56 -0.09
N ALA A 43 5.31 -13.75 -0.59
CA ALA A 43 5.42 -13.10 -1.88
C ALA A 43 6.64 -12.17 -1.96
N SER A 44 6.93 -11.41 -0.89
CA SER A 44 8.11 -10.54 -0.82
C SER A 44 9.43 -11.32 -0.79
N ASN A 45 9.41 -12.56 -0.31
CA ASN A 45 10.55 -13.47 -0.29
C ASN A 45 10.68 -14.33 -1.56
N GLY A 46 9.81 -14.12 -2.56
CA GLY A 46 9.78 -14.90 -3.80
C GLY A 46 9.21 -16.32 -3.64
N ASN A 47 8.64 -16.66 -2.49
CA ASN A 47 8.03 -17.97 -2.25
C ASN A 47 6.56 -17.95 -2.70
N THR A 48 6.34 -18.23 -3.98
CA THR A 48 5.02 -18.20 -4.63
C THR A 48 4.11 -19.34 -4.18
N LEU A 49 4.66 -20.51 -3.84
CA LEU A 49 3.90 -21.66 -3.35
C LEU A 49 3.26 -21.35 -2.00
N GLN A 50 4.06 -20.93 -1.02
CA GLN A 50 3.54 -20.56 0.30
C GLN A 50 2.59 -19.36 0.22
N TYR A 51 2.86 -18.40 -0.67
CA TYR A 51 1.92 -17.32 -0.94
C TYR A 51 0.54 -17.86 -1.38
N GLN A 52 0.49 -18.79 -2.32
CA GLN A 52 -0.77 -19.37 -2.81
C GLN A 52 -1.49 -20.13 -1.70
N ASP A 53 -0.76 -20.96 -0.93
CA ASP A 53 -1.32 -21.72 0.19
C ASP A 53 -2.03 -20.80 1.18
N TYR A 54 -1.39 -19.70 1.60
CA TYR A 54 -2.00 -18.77 2.56
C TYR A 54 -3.19 -17.99 1.97
N ILE A 55 -3.19 -17.67 0.67
CA ILE A 55 -4.34 -17.02 0.04
C ILE A 55 -5.52 -17.99 -0.07
N GLU A 56 -5.27 -19.25 -0.41
CA GLU A 56 -6.31 -20.28 -0.46
C GLU A 56 -6.87 -20.60 0.92
N ASP A 57 -6.03 -20.67 1.94
CA ASP A 57 -6.45 -20.82 3.33
C ASP A 57 -7.31 -19.65 3.80
N ALA A 58 -6.94 -18.41 3.43
CA ALA A 58 -7.74 -17.23 3.74
C ALA A 58 -9.13 -17.28 3.08
N ILE A 59 -9.19 -17.69 1.81
CA ILE A 59 -10.46 -17.84 1.08
C ILE A 59 -11.31 -18.95 1.71
N ARG A 60 -10.74 -20.13 1.98
CA ARG A 60 -11.44 -21.25 2.63
C ARG A 60 -11.99 -20.84 3.99
N THR A 61 -11.19 -20.16 4.80
CA THR A 61 -11.62 -19.67 6.11
C THR A 61 -12.80 -18.72 5.98
N LEU A 62 -12.82 -17.84 4.97
CA LEU A 62 -13.94 -16.90 4.77
C LEU A 62 -15.18 -17.55 4.14
N GLN A 63 -15.01 -18.64 3.40
CA GLN A 63 -16.09 -19.39 2.76
C GLN A 63 -16.72 -20.46 3.67
N ASP A 64 -16.07 -20.75 4.81
CA ASP A 64 -16.57 -21.70 5.80
C ASP A 64 -18.02 -21.34 6.23
N PRO A 65 -18.96 -22.30 6.18
CA PRO A 65 -20.35 -22.05 6.58
C PRO A 65 -20.51 -21.61 8.03
N MET A 66 -19.51 -21.85 8.90
CA MET A 66 -19.52 -21.39 10.28
C MET A 66 -19.18 -19.91 10.44
N CYS A 67 -18.64 -19.26 9.40
CA CYS A 67 -18.26 -17.86 9.47
C CYS A 67 -19.43 -16.90 9.19
N PRO A 68 -19.59 -15.83 9.98
CA PRO A 68 -20.62 -14.84 9.76
C PRO A 68 -20.36 -14.14 8.43
N LYS A 69 -21.28 -14.35 7.48
CA LYS A 69 -21.26 -13.67 6.19
C LYS A 69 -21.75 -12.24 6.38
N GLY A 70 -20.98 -11.29 5.89
CA GLY A 70 -21.30 -9.88 5.90
C GLY A 70 -20.60 -9.18 4.74
N GLN A 71 -20.95 -7.91 4.53
CA GLN A 71 -20.40 -7.12 3.43
C GLN A 71 -18.87 -7.07 3.43
N ARG A 72 -18.25 -7.07 4.63
CA ARG A 72 -16.79 -7.05 4.79
C ARG A 72 -16.13 -8.36 4.37
N THR A 73 -16.70 -9.51 4.75
CA THR A 73 -16.16 -10.82 4.39
C THR A 73 -16.30 -11.06 2.88
N GLU A 74 -17.43 -10.70 2.27
CA GLU A 74 -17.60 -10.78 0.81
C GLU A 74 -16.65 -9.87 0.03
N SER A 75 -16.44 -8.64 0.49
CA SER A 75 -15.47 -7.72 -0.14
C SER A 75 -14.05 -8.28 -0.05
N MET A 76 -13.73 -8.94 1.07
CA MET A 76 -12.42 -9.55 1.29
C MET A 76 -12.23 -10.77 0.39
N ILE A 77 -13.22 -11.67 0.28
CA ILE A 77 -13.19 -12.80 -0.64
C ILE A 77 -12.93 -12.32 -2.08
N ARG A 78 -13.71 -11.35 -2.57
CA ARG A 78 -13.52 -10.80 -3.92
C ARG A 78 -12.12 -10.23 -4.14
N SER A 79 -11.57 -9.55 -3.14
CA SER A 79 -10.20 -9.06 -3.23
C SER A 79 -9.18 -10.19 -3.29
N LEU A 80 -9.38 -11.27 -2.51
CA LEU A 80 -8.48 -12.42 -2.47
C LEU A 80 -8.53 -13.23 -3.75
N GLU A 81 -9.72 -13.43 -4.34
CA GLU A 81 -9.88 -14.07 -5.65
C GLU A 81 -9.15 -13.27 -6.73
N TYR A 82 -9.30 -11.94 -6.73
CA TYR A 82 -8.58 -11.08 -7.66
C TYR A 82 -7.05 -11.19 -7.52
N TYR A 83 -6.56 -11.32 -6.27
CA TYR A 83 -5.13 -11.46 -6.02
C TYR A 83 -4.59 -12.86 -6.27
N LYS A 84 -5.41 -13.90 -6.12
CA LYS A 84 -5.07 -15.28 -6.48
C LYS A 84 -4.65 -15.36 -7.94
N ASP A 85 -5.39 -14.68 -8.81
CA ASP A 85 -5.10 -14.64 -10.25
C ASP A 85 -3.95 -13.66 -10.60
N LYS A 86 -3.63 -12.72 -9.71
CA LYS A 86 -2.61 -11.69 -9.90
C LYS A 86 -1.72 -11.52 -8.67
N PRO A 87 -0.84 -12.50 -8.38
CA PRO A 87 -0.05 -12.56 -7.14
C PRO A 87 0.87 -11.35 -6.93
N GLN A 88 1.26 -10.69 -8.03
CA GLN A 88 2.20 -9.57 -8.04
C GLN A 88 1.63 -8.29 -7.42
N LEU A 89 0.31 -8.16 -7.31
CA LEU A 89 -0.33 -6.92 -6.82
C LEU A 89 -0.35 -6.81 -5.30
N LEU A 90 -0.34 -7.93 -4.56
CA LEU A 90 -0.28 -7.92 -3.09
C LEU A 90 1.11 -7.59 -2.54
N ALA A 91 2.16 -7.96 -3.28
CA ALA A 91 3.54 -7.68 -2.91
C ALA A 91 3.91 -6.19 -3.08
N ALA A 92 3.08 -5.39 -3.75
CA ALA A 92 3.36 -3.98 -4.06
C ALA A 92 3.22 -3.03 -2.86
N SER A 93 2.79 -3.49 -1.68
CA SER A 93 2.52 -2.61 -0.54
C SER A 93 3.69 -2.50 0.44
N ASN A 94 4.81 -1.95 -0.03
CA ASN A 94 5.72 -1.19 0.82
C ASN A 94 6.21 0.03 0.02
N ILE A 95 5.26 0.90 -0.37
CA ILE A 95 5.63 2.23 -0.87
C ILE A 95 6.34 2.94 0.29
N PRO A 96 7.64 3.29 0.17
CA PRO A 96 8.37 3.94 1.25
C PRO A 96 7.64 5.21 1.69
N GLY A 97 7.50 5.44 3.00
CA GLY A 97 6.74 6.58 3.54
C GLY A 97 7.20 7.95 3.00
N ILE A 98 8.45 8.04 2.52
CA ILE A 98 9.01 9.23 1.85
C ILE A 98 8.18 9.64 0.63
N TYR A 99 7.66 8.69 -0.17
CA TYR A 99 6.82 8.98 -1.33
C TYR A 99 5.42 9.49 -0.95
N ARG A 100 4.99 9.29 0.30
CA ARG A 100 3.74 9.85 0.83
C ARG A 100 3.84 11.36 1.02
N TYR A 101 5.03 11.88 1.37
CA TYR A 101 5.27 13.30 1.66
C TYR A 101 5.91 14.07 0.50
N LEU A 102 6.30 13.39 -0.58
CA LEU A 102 7.01 13.99 -1.70
C LEU A 102 6.22 15.16 -2.33
N SER A 103 4.89 15.06 -2.45
CA SER A 103 4.04 16.17 -2.90
C SER A 103 4.09 17.40 -1.99
N LEU A 104 4.18 17.17 -0.68
CA LEU A 104 4.15 18.23 0.31
C LEU A 104 5.49 18.97 0.32
N ILE A 105 6.60 18.23 0.15
CA ILE A 105 7.94 18.79 -0.02
C ILE A 105 8.01 19.64 -1.31
N VAL A 106 7.53 19.11 -2.44
CA VAL A 106 7.55 19.84 -3.72
C VAL A 106 6.72 21.11 -3.64
N LEU A 107 5.56 21.07 -2.98
CA LEU A 107 4.70 22.25 -2.80
C LEU A 107 5.38 23.31 -1.92
N LEU A 108 6.02 22.90 -0.82
CA LEU A 108 6.71 23.81 0.08
C LEU A 108 7.91 24.50 -0.60
N VAL A 109 8.71 23.74 -1.35
CA VAL A 109 9.82 24.29 -2.14
C VAL A 109 9.32 25.24 -3.21
N GLY A 110 8.27 24.85 -3.95
CA GLY A 110 7.69 25.70 -4.99
C GLY A 110 7.13 27.02 -4.45
N TYR A 111 6.50 26.99 -3.29
CA TYR A 111 5.99 28.18 -2.63
C TYR A 111 7.12 29.14 -2.20
N LEU A 112 8.22 28.58 -1.65
CA LEU A 112 9.43 29.34 -1.30
C LEU A 112 10.05 30.04 -2.52
N VAL A 113 10.12 29.35 -3.66
CA VAL A 113 10.65 29.91 -4.90
C VAL A 113 9.77 31.05 -5.43
N VAL A 114 8.44 30.92 -5.37
CA VAL A 114 7.53 32.00 -5.80
C VAL A 114 7.67 33.23 -4.91
N ILE A 115 7.81 33.06 -3.59
CA ILE A 115 8.04 34.18 -2.67
C ILE A 115 9.38 34.87 -2.96
N LEU A 116 10.45 34.09 -3.12
CA LEU A 116 11.78 34.64 -3.43
C LEU A 116 11.78 35.39 -4.77
N LEU A 117 11.15 34.83 -5.80
CA LEU A 117 11.02 35.50 -7.09
C LEU A 117 10.19 36.79 -6.98
N ASN A 118 9.11 36.77 -6.21
CA ASN A 118 8.29 37.96 -5.99
C ASN A 118 9.08 39.07 -5.27
N GLU A 119 9.86 38.73 -4.25
CA GLU A 119 10.70 39.73 -3.55
C GLU A 119 11.84 40.27 -4.43
N PHE A 120 12.45 39.43 -5.26
CA PHE A 120 13.58 39.81 -6.10
C PHE A 120 13.16 40.57 -7.38
N MET A 121 11.95 40.32 -7.88
CA MET A 121 11.41 40.87 -9.13
C MET A 121 10.20 41.79 -8.89
N LYS A 122 10.16 42.48 -7.73
CA LYS A 122 9.07 43.40 -7.34
C LYS A 122 8.70 44.47 -8.38
N SER A 123 9.58 44.80 -9.32
CA SER A 123 9.30 45.79 -10.37
C SER A 123 8.55 45.24 -11.58
N VAL A 124 8.44 43.91 -11.72
CA VAL A 124 7.87 43.24 -12.91
C VAL A 124 6.58 42.50 -12.58
N PHE A 125 6.35 42.10 -11.32
CA PHE A 125 5.20 41.28 -10.93
C PHE A 125 4.09 42.11 -10.26
N THR A 126 2.89 42.04 -10.83
CA THR A 126 1.64 42.59 -10.27
C THR A 126 0.99 41.57 -9.33
N GLU A 127 0.13 41.97 -8.40
CA GLU A 127 -0.50 41.05 -7.42
C GLU A 127 -1.24 39.85 -8.07
N ASN A 128 -1.80 40.04 -9.27
CA ASN A 128 -2.45 38.98 -10.03
C ASN A 128 -1.48 37.88 -10.53
N ASP A 129 -0.22 38.23 -10.78
CA ASP A 129 0.79 37.28 -11.24
C ASP A 129 1.27 36.36 -10.10
N LEU A 130 1.14 36.81 -8.84
CA LEU A 130 1.48 36.01 -7.67
C LEU A 130 0.49 34.85 -7.47
N ILE A 131 -0.81 35.13 -7.60
CA ILE A 131 -1.86 34.11 -7.54
C ILE A 131 -1.70 33.13 -8.72
N GLY A 132 -1.41 33.64 -9.92
CA GLY A 132 -1.09 32.82 -11.09
C GLY A 132 0.12 31.90 -10.86
N GLY A 133 1.20 32.43 -10.28
CA GLY A 133 2.40 31.67 -9.94
C GLY A 133 2.14 30.54 -8.95
N ILE A 134 1.33 30.78 -7.92
CA ILE A 134 0.94 29.76 -6.93
C ILE A 134 0.15 28.63 -7.61
N VAL A 135 -0.81 28.97 -8.48
CA VAL A 135 -1.62 27.97 -9.22
C VAL A 135 -0.74 27.14 -10.16
N VAL A 136 0.19 27.76 -10.87
CA VAL A 136 1.12 27.06 -11.77
C VAL A 136 2.01 26.08 -10.99
N VAL A 137 2.56 26.50 -9.85
CA VAL A 137 3.35 25.64 -8.97
C VAL A 137 2.52 24.47 -8.44
N PHE A 138 1.27 24.72 -8.07
CA PHE A 138 0.37 23.66 -7.60
C PHE A 138 0.14 22.60 -8.68
N VAL A 139 -0.18 23.01 -9.91
CA VAL A 139 -0.40 22.10 -11.04
C VAL A 139 0.88 21.32 -11.37
N LEU A 140 2.04 21.99 -11.42
CA LEU A 140 3.34 21.33 -11.63
C LEU A 140 3.66 20.30 -10.54
N SER A 141 3.38 20.62 -9.28
CA SER A 141 3.61 19.71 -8.16
C SER A 141 2.76 18.44 -8.29
N MET A 142 1.52 18.58 -8.80
CA MET A 142 0.60 17.46 -9.02
C MET A 142 1.09 16.55 -10.15
N ILE A 143 1.54 17.14 -11.26
CA ILE A 143 2.09 16.41 -12.42
C ILE A 143 3.36 15.65 -12.03
N ILE A 144 4.28 16.30 -11.31
CA ILE A 144 5.53 15.66 -10.83
C ILE A 144 5.21 14.50 -9.89
N ASN A 145 4.28 14.69 -8.94
CA ASN A 145 3.86 13.63 -8.04
C ASN A 145 3.25 12.44 -8.79
N PHE A 146 2.41 12.70 -9.81
CA PHE A 146 1.83 11.66 -10.65
C PHE A 146 2.91 10.88 -11.43
N ALA A 147 3.86 11.59 -12.06
CA ALA A 147 4.94 10.98 -12.81
C ALA A 147 5.91 10.16 -11.92
N VAL A 148 6.24 10.67 -10.74
CA VAL A 148 7.12 10.00 -9.77
C VAL A 148 6.45 8.74 -9.23
N ARG A 149 5.16 8.79 -8.85
CA ARG A 149 4.40 7.61 -8.41
C ARG A 149 4.26 6.57 -9.53
N GLY A 150 4.02 7.00 -10.76
CA GLY A 150 3.96 6.12 -11.93
C GLY A 150 5.29 5.43 -12.24
N ARG A 151 6.42 6.11 -12.05
CA ARG A 151 7.75 5.51 -12.23
C ARG A 151 8.15 4.62 -11.05
N ALA A 152 7.84 4.99 -9.82
CA ALA A 152 8.13 4.21 -8.62
C ALA A 152 7.36 2.87 -8.63
N THR A 153 6.09 2.88 -9.03
CA THR A 153 5.29 1.65 -9.20
C THR A 153 5.85 0.75 -10.30
N ARG A 154 6.27 1.31 -11.44
CA ARG A 154 6.92 0.55 -12.53
C ARG A 154 8.29 -0.02 -12.14
N LYS A 155 9.08 0.70 -11.34
CA LYS A 155 10.37 0.20 -10.84
C LYS A 155 10.20 -0.87 -9.77
N ALA A 156 9.21 -0.72 -8.87
CA ALA A 156 8.86 -1.73 -7.89
C ALA A 156 8.42 -3.03 -8.58
N SER A 157 7.65 -2.95 -9.67
CA SER A 157 7.29 -4.14 -10.46
C SER A 157 8.48 -4.75 -11.21
N GLN A 158 9.46 -3.96 -11.65
CA GLN A 158 10.64 -4.47 -12.38
C GLN A 158 11.72 -5.06 -11.48
N GLN A 159 11.86 -4.59 -10.23
CA GLN A 159 12.82 -5.15 -9.27
C GLN A 159 12.41 -6.55 -8.76
N GLN A 160 11.18 -6.99 -8.98
CA GLN A 160 10.72 -8.36 -8.70
C GLN A 160 11.03 -9.36 -9.84
N TYR A 161 11.58 -8.89 -10.98
CA TYR A 161 11.98 -9.71 -12.13
C TYR A 161 13.50 -9.91 -12.25
N ARG A 162 14.28 -9.51 -11.23
CA ARG A 162 15.71 -9.83 -11.10
C ARG A 162 15.93 -10.66 -9.85
#